data_AF-A0AAJ1F4N3-F1
#
_entry.id   AF-A0AAJ1F4N3-F1
#
_cell.length_a   1.000
_cell.length_b   1.000
_cell.length_c   1.000
_cell.angle_alpha   90.00
_cell.angle_beta   90.00
_cell.angle_gamma   90.00
#
_symmetry.space_group_name_H-M   'P 1'
#
loop_
_entity.id
_entity.type
_entity.pdbx_description
1 polymer ?
#
loop_
_entity_poly.entity_id
_entity_poly.type
_entity_poly.pdbx_seq_one_letter_code
_entity_poly.pdbx_strand_id
1 'polypeptide(L)'
;EAGLDEIRFHFLDLEAEQYRETITACSAAGIFTGVELPCEPDKESELFELLETLRDFNISFLNLNELEITVGNIDNMELRGFNLSTEITAGAAGSAELALALRDRTMAAERGETDPLDGRTREPYGYHLKFCTAVYKDAGQLRRRFLRRGEATIAPHETLTEDATLMFGAIYSSEEDQTAWIDEITEQTDLPRRFMLWDAENGRIEIPLVVAETIAEDVDAPVAMIEVTPTFERMEVTVVWLNEKGV
;
A
#
# COMPACT_ATOMS: atom_id res chain seq x y z
N GLU A 1 25.01 15.81 -0.35
CA GLU A 1 23.88 15.72 0.61
C GLU A 1 22.81 14.82 0.02
N ALA A 2 22.23 13.92 0.81
CA ALA A 2 21.34 12.86 0.30
C ALA A 2 19.89 13.30 0.04
N GLY A 3 19.57 14.61 0.11
CA GLY A 3 18.24 15.15 -0.22
C GLY A 3 17.12 14.64 0.70
N LEU A 4 17.40 14.38 1.98
CA LEU A 4 16.40 13.93 2.94
C LEU A 4 15.60 15.13 3.46
N ASP A 5 14.35 15.25 3.03
CA ASP A 5 13.48 16.37 3.38
C ASP A 5 12.69 16.15 4.69
N GLU A 6 12.42 14.88 5.07
CA GLU A 6 11.57 14.54 6.21
C GLU A 6 12.06 13.27 6.95
N ILE A 7 11.92 13.24 8.28
CA ILE A 7 12.12 12.06 9.14
C ILE A 7 10.92 11.86 10.06
N ARG A 8 10.46 10.61 10.18
CA ARG A 8 9.40 10.19 11.10
C ARG A 8 9.95 9.29 12.19
N PHE A 9 9.66 9.64 13.43
CA PHE A 9 10.07 8.88 14.61
C PHE A 9 8.91 8.02 15.11
N HIS A 10 9.22 6.76 15.40
CA HIS A 10 8.30 5.83 16.05
C HIS A 10 8.79 5.61 17.47
N PHE A 11 7.99 6.00 18.47
CA PHE A 11 8.36 5.84 19.88
C PHE A 11 8.01 4.43 20.33
N LEU A 12 9.03 3.68 20.73
CA LEU A 12 8.84 2.40 21.41
C LEU A 12 8.20 2.67 22.78
N ASP A 13 7.12 1.97 23.09
CA ASP A 13 6.36 2.11 24.35
C ASP A 13 5.93 3.55 24.69
N LEU A 14 5.81 4.42 23.68
CA LEU A 14 5.51 5.86 23.83
C LEU A 14 6.60 6.67 24.59
N GLU A 15 7.81 6.12 24.74
CA GLU A 15 8.95 6.76 25.40
C GLU A 15 9.59 7.86 24.53
N ALA A 16 8.99 9.05 24.53
CA ALA A 16 9.38 10.17 23.67
C ALA A 16 10.78 10.74 23.98
N GLU A 17 11.20 10.74 25.24
CA GLU A 17 12.42 11.45 25.67
C GLU A 17 13.70 10.90 25.05
N GLN A 18 13.74 9.61 24.75
CA GLN A 18 14.88 8.96 24.10
C GLN A 18 15.17 9.56 22.71
N TYR A 19 14.17 10.18 22.08
CA TYR A 19 14.24 10.73 20.73
C TYR A 19 14.45 12.24 20.70
N ARG A 20 14.35 12.94 21.85
CA ARG A 20 14.37 14.41 21.92
C ARG A 20 15.61 15.03 21.30
N GLU A 21 16.80 14.56 21.68
CA GLU A 21 18.07 15.09 21.18
C GLU A 21 18.18 14.91 19.66
N THR A 22 17.77 13.73 19.16
CA THR A 22 17.81 13.41 17.73
C THR A 22 16.83 14.25 16.94
N ILE A 23 15.58 14.39 17.42
CA ILE A 23 14.56 15.25 16.79
C ILE A 23 15.05 16.70 16.70
N THR A 24 15.63 17.22 17.79
CA THR A 24 16.18 18.57 17.85
C THR A 24 17.31 18.76 16.84
N ALA A 25 18.24 17.79 16.75
CA ALA A 25 19.35 17.83 15.81
C ALA A 25 18.87 17.79 14.35
N CYS A 26 17.89 16.93 14.03
CA CYS A 26 17.30 16.85 12.70
C CYS A 26 16.59 18.15 12.31
N SER A 27 15.79 18.71 13.21
CA SER A 27 15.10 19.98 12.98
C SER A 27 16.09 21.14 12.78
N ALA A 28 17.16 21.20 13.59
CA ALA A 28 18.22 22.19 13.45
C ALA A 28 19.01 22.07 12.13
N ALA A 29 19.07 20.86 11.56
CA ALA A 29 19.63 20.60 10.24
C ALA A 29 18.67 20.95 9.08
N GLY A 30 17.48 21.48 9.38
CA GLY A 30 16.48 21.86 8.38
C GLY A 30 15.61 20.71 7.87
N ILE A 31 15.70 19.53 8.49
CA ILE A 31 14.89 18.36 8.14
C ILE A 31 13.52 18.47 8.81
N PHE A 32 12.45 18.20 8.06
CA PHE A 32 11.10 18.20 8.61
C PHE A 32 10.91 16.96 9.49
N THR A 33 10.66 17.17 10.78
CA THR A 33 10.54 16.10 11.77
C THR A 33 9.07 15.84 12.09
N GLY A 34 8.69 14.57 12.16
CA GLY A 34 7.37 14.16 12.62
C GLY A 34 7.42 12.91 13.48
N VAL A 35 6.31 12.62 14.13
CA VAL A 35 6.12 11.42 14.94
C VAL A 35 5.05 10.57 14.29
N GLU A 36 5.22 9.25 14.24
CA GLU A 36 4.24 8.32 13.68
C GLU A 36 4.00 7.17 14.66
N LEU A 37 2.75 7.02 15.10
CA LEU A 37 2.37 6.09 16.17
C LEU A 37 1.11 5.31 15.82
N PRO A 38 1.01 4.03 16.22
CA PRO A 38 -0.28 3.35 16.24
C PRO A 38 -1.19 3.98 17.30
N CYS A 39 -2.48 4.08 17.01
CA CYS A 39 -3.47 4.53 17.97
C CYS A 39 -4.02 3.32 18.75
N GLU A 40 -3.33 2.96 19.82
CA GLU A 40 -3.68 1.81 20.66
C GLU A 40 -4.83 2.17 21.63
N PRO A 41 -6.00 1.51 21.55
CA PRO A 41 -7.17 1.88 22.36
C PRO A 41 -6.97 1.82 23.88
N ASP A 42 -6.12 0.91 24.35
CA ASP A 42 -5.81 0.72 25.78
C ASP A 42 -4.80 1.74 26.33
N LYS A 43 -4.23 2.61 25.48
CA LYS A 43 -3.25 3.65 25.85
C LYS A 43 -3.83 5.07 25.74
N GLU A 44 -5.14 5.21 25.93
CA GLU A 44 -5.84 6.49 25.80
C GLU A 44 -5.20 7.60 26.67
N SER A 45 -4.95 7.31 27.95
CA SER A 45 -4.42 8.31 28.88
C SER A 45 -3.00 8.74 28.49
N GLU A 46 -2.17 7.75 28.14
CA GLU A 46 -0.79 7.94 27.71
C GLU A 46 -0.71 8.73 26.40
N LEU A 47 -1.59 8.47 25.44
CA LEU A 47 -1.64 9.21 24.17
C LEU A 47 -2.05 10.67 24.38
N PHE A 48 -2.99 10.95 25.29
CA PHE A 48 -3.35 12.32 25.64
C PHE A 48 -2.23 13.05 26.37
N GLU A 49 -1.52 12.39 27.29
CA GLU A 49 -0.35 12.94 27.96
C GLU A 49 0.79 13.21 26.96
N LEU A 50 0.98 12.30 26.00
CA LEU A 50 1.97 12.46 24.95
C LEU A 50 1.72 13.71 24.08
N LEU A 51 0.46 14.08 23.80
CA LEU A 51 0.18 15.31 23.07
C LEU A 51 0.75 16.55 23.78
N GLU A 52 0.64 16.60 25.11
CA GLU A 52 1.18 17.69 25.91
C GLU A 52 2.71 17.65 25.93
N THR A 53 3.30 16.46 26.15
CA THR A 53 4.75 16.25 26.11
C THR A 53 5.37 16.71 24.80
N LEU A 54 4.71 16.40 23.67
CA LEU A 54 5.19 16.75 22.33
C LEU A 54 5.19 18.26 22.03
N ARG A 55 4.51 19.10 22.81
CA ARG A 55 4.59 20.57 22.68
C ARG A 55 6.01 21.09 22.88
N ASP A 56 6.78 20.40 23.70
CA ASP A 56 8.17 20.76 24.01
C ASP A 56 9.16 20.17 22.99
N PHE A 57 8.70 19.52 21.93
CA PHE A 57 9.55 18.93 20.89
C PHE A 57 9.54 19.76 19.62
N ASN A 58 10.68 19.76 18.91
CA ASN A 58 10.78 20.34 17.58
C ASN A 58 10.22 19.39 16.52
N ILE A 59 8.91 19.15 16.54
CA ILE A 59 8.19 18.37 15.54
C ILE A 59 7.22 19.26 14.77
N SER A 60 6.94 18.90 13.53
CA SER A 60 6.02 19.62 12.67
C SER A 60 4.67 18.92 12.52
N PHE A 61 4.63 17.60 12.73
CA PHE A 61 3.40 16.81 12.65
C PHE A 61 3.46 15.53 13.49
N LEU A 62 2.26 15.04 13.84
CA LEU A 62 2.02 13.73 14.45
C LEU A 62 1.05 12.95 13.56
N ASN A 63 1.45 11.77 13.11
CA ASN A 63 0.60 10.83 12.38
C ASN A 63 0.13 9.72 13.33
N LEU A 64 -1.17 9.66 13.58
CA LEU A 64 -1.81 8.53 14.24
C LEU A 64 -2.34 7.57 13.19
N ASN A 65 -1.97 6.31 13.32
CA ASN A 65 -2.41 5.23 12.46
C ASN A 65 -3.47 4.41 13.20
N GLU A 66 -4.62 4.17 12.59
CA GLU A 66 -5.56 3.17 13.10
C GLU A 66 -4.84 1.83 13.25
N LEU A 67 -5.02 1.20 14.42
CA LEU A 67 -4.39 -0.07 14.74
C LEU A 67 -5.08 -1.19 13.96
N GLU A 68 -4.32 -1.93 13.17
CA GLU A 68 -4.82 -3.06 12.37
C GLU A 68 -4.56 -4.40 13.08
N ILE A 69 -5.59 -5.25 13.10
CA ILE A 69 -5.53 -6.66 13.47
C ILE A 69 -5.24 -7.45 12.21
N THR A 70 -4.08 -8.11 12.20
CA THR A 70 -3.55 -8.94 11.12
C THR A 70 -3.29 -10.34 11.64
N VAL A 71 -3.12 -11.32 10.74
CA VAL A 71 -2.76 -12.69 11.13
C VAL A 71 -1.48 -12.72 11.98
N GLY A 72 -0.53 -11.81 11.74
CA GLY A 72 0.73 -11.77 12.46
C GLY A 72 0.67 -11.19 13.88
N ASN A 73 -0.39 -10.44 14.23
CA ASN A 73 -0.53 -9.83 15.56
C ASN A 73 -1.80 -10.25 16.31
N ILE A 74 -2.67 -11.08 15.71
CA ILE A 74 -3.98 -11.44 16.28
C ILE A 74 -3.87 -11.99 17.71
N ASP A 75 -2.92 -12.87 18.00
CA ASP A 75 -2.70 -13.41 19.35
C ASP A 75 -2.41 -12.31 20.38
N ASN A 76 -1.63 -11.30 20.00
CA ASN A 76 -1.33 -10.16 20.86
C ASN A 76 -2.56 -9.24 21.04
N MET A 77 -3.35 -9.06 19.98
CA MET A 77 -4.57 -8.26 20.03
C MET A 77 -5.64 -8.94 20.91
N GLU A 78 -5.79 -10.26 20.81
CA GLU A 78 -6.69 -11.05 21.67
C GLU A 78 -6.28 -10.98 23.14
N LEU A 79 -4.99 -11.11 23.45
CA LEU A 79 -4.47 -10.98 24.82
C LEU A 79 -4.76 -9.61 25.44
N ARG A 80 -4.82 -8.56 24.62
CA ARG A 80 -5.16 -7.19 25.02
C ARG A 80 -6.66 -6.90 24.99
N GLY A 81 -7.48 -7.88 24.59
CA GLY A 81 -8.94 -7.78 24.57
C GLY A 81 -9.48 -6.93 23.41
N PHE A 82 -8.70 -6.70 22.36
CA PHE A 82 -9.15 -5.94 21.20
C PHE A 82 -10.05 -6.78 20.29
N ASN A 83 -11.14 -6.17 19.84
CA ASN A 83 -12.04 -6.74 18.84
C ASN A 83 -11.87 -6.00 17.51
N LEU A 84 -12.27 -6.63 16.41
CA LEU A 84 -12.41 -5.93 15.13
C LEU A 84 -13.47 -4.82 15.26
N SER A 85 -13.19 -3.65 14.69
CA SER A 85 -14.08 -2.49 14.70
C SER A 85 -15.36 -2.72 13.89
N THR A 86 -15.25 -3.43 12.76
CA THR A 86 -16.39 -3.90 11.94
C THR A 86 -16.04 -5.23 11.26
N GLU A 87 -17.04 -5.93 10.70
CA GLU A 87 -16.82 -7.14 9.89
C GLU A 87 -16.01 -6.89 8.59
N ILE A 88 -15.90 -5.63 8.16
CA ILE A 88 -15.33 -5.25 6.86
C ILE A 88 -13.87 -4.75 6.99
N THR A 89 -13.46 -4.30 8.19
CA THR A 89 -12.18 -3.59 8.39
C THR A 89 -11.28 -4.32 9.37
N ALA A 90 -9.98 -4.38 9.07
CA ALA A 90 -8.98 -4.89 10.00
C ALA A 90 -8.73 -3.98 11.22
N GLY A 91 -9.35 -2.81 11.33
CA GLY A 91 -9.12 -1.86 12.43
C GLY A 91 -9.55 -2.42 13.80
N ALA A 92 -8.81 -2.14 14.86
CA ALA A 92 -9.18 -2.47 16.24
C ALA A 92 -10.26 -1.51 16.78
N ALA A 93 -11.28 -2.07 17.43
CA ALA A 93 -12.37 -1.30 18.04
C ALA A 93 -11.84 -0.26 19.04
N GLY A 94 -12.33 0.98 18.96
CA GLY A 94 -11.88 2.09 19.81
C GLY A 94 -10.66 2.86 19.26
N SER A 95 -9.94 2.29 18.29
CA SER A 95 -8.71 2.92 17.75
C SER A 95 -9.05 4.18 16.95
N ALA A 96 -10.05 4.10 16.08
CA ALA A 96 -10.49 5.21 15.28
C ALA A 96 -11.13 6.31 16.14
N GLU A 97 -11.98 5.95 17.10
CA GLU A 97 -12.64 6.88 18.01
C GLU A 97 -11.61 7.68 18.82
N LEU A 98 -10.61 7.00 19.37
CA LEU A 98 -9.53 7.64 20.11
C LEU A 98 -8.68 8.57 19.22
N ALA A 99 -8.31 8.13 18.02
CA ALA A 99 -7.53 8.96 17.10
C ALA A 99 -8.30 10.23 16.67
N LEU A 100 -9.61 10.10 16.43
CA LEU A 100 -10.48 11.25 16.14
C LEU A 100 -10.57 12.19 17.33
N ALA A 101 -10.70 11.67 18.55
CA ALA A 101 -10.75 12.46 19.77
C ALA A 101 -9.46 13.28 19.98
N LEU A 102 -8.29 12.64 19.81
CA LEU A 102 -6.97 13.29 19.86
C LEU A 102 -6.84 14.38 18.79
N ARG A 103 -7.20 14.06 17.53
CA ARG A 103 -7.18 15.01 16.42
C ARG A 103 -8.08 16.22 16.71
N ASP A 104 -9.32 15.99 17.13
CA ASP A 104 -10.30 17.05 17.32
C ASP A 104 -9.89 17.98 18.48
N ARG A 105 -9.29 17.45 19.55
CA ARG A 105 -8.63 18.25 20.59
C ARG A 105 -7.54 19.16 20.00
N THR A 106 -6.63 18.61 19.21
CA THR A 106 -5.55 19.42 18.61
C THR A 106 -6.08 20.48 17.66
N MET A 107 -7.10 20.17 16.85
CA MET A 107 -7.73 21.10 15.92
C MET A 107 -8.51 22.22 16.65
N ALA A 108 -9.21 21.88 17.74
CA ALA A 108 -9.89 22.87 18.56
C ALA A 108 -8.90 23.86 19.19
N ALA A 109 -7.79 23.36 19.75
CA ALA A 109 -6.73 24.19 20.31
C ALA A 109 -6.10 25.13 19.25
N GLU A 110 -5.83 24.63 18.04
CA GLU A 110 -5.30 25.44 16.93
C GLU A 110 -6.24 26.60 16.54
N ARG A 111 -7.56 26.37 16.65
CA ARG A 111 -8.59 27.38 16.35
C ARG A 111 -8.94 28.29 17.54
N GLY A 112 -8.39 28.02 18.73
CA GLY A 112 -8.79 28.68 19.97
C GLY A 112 -10.22 28.34 20.42
N GLU A 113 -10.75 27.21 19.96
CA GLU A 113 -12.07 26.70 20.32
C GLU A 113 -12.00 25.88 21.62
N THR A 114 -13.15 25.62 22.24
CA THR A 114 -13.23 24.72 23.40
C THR A 114 -13.07 23.27 22.94
N ASP A 115 -12.27 22.50 23.68
CA ASP A 115 -12.10 21.07 23.44
C ASP A 115 -13.46 20.34 23.49
N PRO A 116 -13.80 19.54 22.47
CA PRO A 116 -15.09 18.85 22.39
C PRO A 116 -15.30 17.78 23.48
N LEU A 117 -14.24 17.27 24.11
CA LEU A 117 -14.30 16.25 25.14
C LEU A 117 -14.51 16.82 26.54
N ASP A 118 -13.82 17.91 26.87
CA ASP A 118 -13.81 18.45 28.24
C ASP A 118 -14.15 19.94 28.38
N GLY A 119 -14.44 20.62 27.27
CA GLY A 119 -14.87 22.01 27.23
C GLY A 119 -13.79 23.03 27.56
N ARG A 120 -12.52 22.62 27.74
CA ARG A 120 -11.43 23.54 28.06
C ARG A 120 -10.83 24.14 26.79
N THR A 121 -10.52 25.43 26.81
CA THR A 121 -9.70 26.06 25.77
C THR A 121 -8.22 25.84 26.08
N ARG A 122 -7.44 25.49 25.05
CA ARG A 122 -6.00 25.23 25.14
C ARG A 122 -5.27 26.06 24.11
N GLU A 123 -4.02 26.38 24.39
CA GLU A 123 -3.13 26.99 23.40
C GLU A 123 -2.81 26.01 22.27
N PRO A 124 -2.52 26.49 21.05
CA PRO A 124 -2.08 25.68 19.91
C PRO A 124 -0.95 24.71 20.29
N TYR A 125 -1.01 23.47 19.82
CA TYR A 125 0.00 22.44 20.13
C TYR A 125 1.35 22.68 19.44
N GLY A 126 1.39 23.50 18.39
CA GLY A 126 2.61 23.81 17.64
C GLY A 126 2.96 22.77 16.56
N TYR A 127 2.14 21.73 16.41
CA TYR A 127 2.27 20.71 15.37
C TYR A 127 0.89 20.26 14.88
N HIS A 128 0.83 19.69 13.67
CA HIS A 128 -0.42 19.20 13.10
C HIS A 128 -0.60 17.70 13.31
N LEU A 129 -1.76 17.28 13.79
CA LEU A 129 -2.10 15.86 13.96
C LEU A 129 -2.93 15.35 12.77
N LYS A 130 -2.45 14.29 12.11
CA LYS A 130 -3.15 13.56 11.04
C LYS A 130 -3.55 12.17 11.51
N PHE A 131 -4.75 11.73 11.15
CA PHE A 131 -5.24 10.38 11.40
C PHE A 131 -5.36 9.62 10.07
N CYS A 132 -4.74 8.44 10.00
CA CYS A 132 -4.80 7.52 8.86
C CYS A 132 -5.63 6.29 9.22
N THR A 133 -6.76 6.09 8.54
CA THR A 133 -7.63 4.92 8.75
C THR A 133 -7.05 3.65 8.11
N ALA A 134 -7.40 2.49 8.67
CA ALA A 134 -7.04 1.18 8.15
C ALA A 134 -7.58 0.98 6.73
N VAL A 135 -8.84 1.36 6.48
CA VAL A 135 -9.47 1.31 5.15
C VAL A 135 -8.67 2.10 4.10
N TYR A 136 -8.16 3.28 4.46
CA TYR A 136 -7.40 4.10 3.54
C TYR A 136 -6.04 3.47 3.20
N LYS A 137 -5.43 2.73 4.14
CA LYS A 137 -4.19 1.98 3.88
C LYS A 137 -4.42 0.80 2.95
N ASP A 138 -5.46 0.00 3.22
CA ASP A 138 -5.76 -1.21 2.41
C ASP A 138 -6.22 -0.87 0.99
N ALA A 139 -7.18 0.04 0.83
CA ALA A 139 -7.73 0.33 -0.51
C ALA A 139 -6.88 1.35 -1.29
N GLY A 140 -6.37 2.38 -0.61
CA GLY A 140 -5.71 3.51 -1.25
C GLY A 140 -4.20 3.34 -1.40
N GLN A 141 -3.51 2.99 -0.31
CA GLN A 141 -2.05 2.91 -0.31
C GLN A 141 -1.54 1.67 -1.03
N LEU A 142 -2.18 0.51 -0.86
CA LEU A 142 -1.83 -0.72 -1.58
C LEU A 142 -1.98 -0.54 -3.09
N ARG A 143 -3.15 -0.06 -3.55
CA ARG A 143 -3.40 0.19 -4.98
C ARG A 143 -2.37 1.15 -5.57
N ARG A 144 -2.05 2.26 -4.89
CA ARG A 144 -0.99 3.19 -5.34
C ARG A 144 0.40 2.55 -5.36
N ARG A 145 0.70 1.66 -4.43
CA ARG A 145 1.96 0.91 -4.43
C ARG A 145 2.02 -0.04 -5.63
N PHE A 146 0.92 -0.71 -5.95
CA PHE A 146 0.82 -1.59 -7.11
C PHE A 146 0.93 -0.80 -8.40
N LEU A 147 0.26 0.35 -8.54
CA LEU A 147 0.40 1.24 -9.71
C LEU A 147 1.84 1.67 -9.93
N ARG A 148 2.49 2.25 -8.90
CA ARG A 148 3.88 2.70 -9.02
C ARG A 148 4.85 1.56 -9.35
N ARG A 149 4.59 0.38 -8.79
CA ARG A 149 5.42 -0.79 -9.08
C ARG A 149 5.19 -1.27 -10.51
N GLY A 150 3.93 -1.38 -10.93
CA GLY A 150 3.54 -1.67 -12.31
C GLY A 150 4.22 -0.72 -13.30
N GLU A 151 4.10 0.59 -13.10
CA GLU A 151 4.76 1.61 -13.93
C GLU A 151 6.29 1.43 -14.02
N ALA A 152 6.92 0.99 -12.93
CA ALA A 152 8.37 0.80 -12.86
C ALA A 152 8.85 -0.54 -13.41
N THR A 153 8.00 -1.58 -13.45
CA THR A 153 8.40 -2.96 -13.79
C THR A 153 7.69 -3.55 -15.00
N ILE A 154 6.78 -2.82 -15.63
CA ILE A 154 5.98 -3.30 -16.77
C ILE A 154 6.87 -3.76 -17.92
N ALA A 155 6.60 -4.98 -18.41
CA ALA A 155 7.26 -5.53 -19.59
C ALA A 155 6.59 -5.02 -20.88
N PRO A 156 7.28 -5.07 -22.04
CA PRO A 156 6.75 -4.49 -23.27
C PRO A 156 5.42 -5.08 -23.73
N HIS A 157 5.15 -6.36 -23.42
CA HIS A 157 3.93 -7.07 -23.80
C HIS A 157 2.76 -6.89 -22.83
N GLU A 158 2.97 -6.20 -21.71
CA GLU A 158 2.00 -6.04 -20.65
C GLU A 158 1.27 -4.69 -20.75
N THR A 159 0.07 -4.64 -20.18
CA THR A 159 -0.71 -3.41 -19.96
C THR A 159 -1.05 -3.27 -18.49
N LEU A 160 -0.75 -2.11 -17.89
CA LEU A 160 -1.17 -1.79 -16.53
C LEU A 160 -2.66 -1.38 -16.54
N THR A 161 -3.47 -2.09 -15.78
CA THR A 161 -4.91 -1.83 -15.65
C THR A 161 -5.20 -0.72 -14.65
N GLU A 162 -6.43 -0.20 -14.66
CA GLU A 162 -6.88 0.75 -13.63
C GLU A 162 -6.87 0.12 -12.23
N ASP A 163 -7.10 -1.20 -12.13
CA ASP A 163 -7.13 -1.95 -10.87
C ASP A 163 -5.74 -2.30 -10.34
N ALA A 164 -4.69 -1.71 -10.93
CA ALA A 164 -3.29 -1.86 -10.52
C ALA A 164 -2.76 -3.29 -10.66
N THR A 165 -3.17 -3.96 -11.73
CA THR A 165 -2.70 -5.29 -12.17
C THR A 165 -2.06 -5.19 -13.57
N LEU A 166 -1.30 -6.22 -13.95
CA LEU A 166 -0.68 -6.32 -15.27
C LEU A 166 -1.45 -7.35 -16.09
N MET A 167 -1.82 -6.98 -17.30
CA MET A 167 -2.60 -7.80 -18.21
C MET A 167 -1.85 -8.06 -19.51
N PHE A 168 -1.89 -9.29 -20.00
CA PHE A 168 -1.26 -9.71 -21.25
C PHE A 168 -1.99 -10.93 -21.83
N GLY A 169 -1.68 -11.26 -23.08
CA GLY A 169 -2.13 -12.48 -23.74
C GLY A 169 -1.11 -13.61 -23.58
N ALA A 170 -1.58 -14.84 -23.53
CA ALA A 170 -0.76 -16.03 -23.39
C ALA A 170 -1.16 -17.09 -24.42
N ILE A 171 -0.18 -17.66 -25.11
CA ILE A 171 -0.35 -18.82 -25.98
C ILE A 171 0.37 -19.99 -25.31
N TYR A 172 -0.36 -21.04 -24.97
CA TYR A 172 0.23 -22.21 -24.33
C TYR A 172 0.98 -23.05 -25.36
N SER A 173 2.26 -23.30 -25.09
CA SER A 173 3.18 -23.96 -26.02
C SER A 173 4.10 -24.91 -25.27
N SER A 174 4.76 -25.82 -25.99
CA SER A 174 5.79 -26.67 -25.42
C SER A 174 7.16 -25.97 -25.46
N GLU A 175 8.10 -26.42 -24.63
CA GLU A 175 9.49 -25.91 -24.66
C GLU A 175 10.18 -26.19 -26.01
N GLU A 176 9.74 -27.25 -26.72
CA GLU A 176 10.27 -27.63 -28.03
C GLU A 176 9.73 -26.71 -29.14
N ASP A 177 8.47 -26.29 -29.04
CA ASP A 177 7.77 -25.54 -30.09
C ASP A 177 7.90 -24.01 -29.93
N GLN A 178 8.14 -23.51 -28.72
CA GLN A 178 8.04 -22.07 -28.42
C GLN A 178 8.91 -21.19 -29.32
N THR A 179 10.12 -21.64 -29.69
CA THR A 179 11.00 -20.84 -30.55
C THR A 179 10.42 -20.69 -31.95
N ALA A 180 9.91 -21.79 -32.51
CA ALA A 180 9.31 -21.79 -33.84
C ALA A 180 8.04 -20.94 -33.85
N TRP A 181 7.22 -21.00 -32.81
CA TRP A 181 6.00 -20.22 -32.70
C TRP A 181 6.27 -18.73 -32.52
N ILE A 182 7.29 -18.34 -31.74
CA ILE A 182 7.72 -16.93 -31.63
C ILE A 182 8.15 -16.38 -33.01
N ASP A 183 8.85 -17.18 -33.81
CA ASP A 183 9.23 -16.79 -35.17
C ASP A 183 8.01 -16.65 -36.08
N GLU A 184 7.09 -17.61 -36.05
CA GLU A 184 5.85 -17.57 -36.83
C GLU A 184 4.98 -16.36 -36.45
N ILE A 185 4.79 -16.07 -35.16
CA ILE A 185 4.07 -14.89 -34.68
C ILE A 185 4.75 -13.63 -35.19
N THR A 186 6.07 -13.55 -35.14
CA THR A 186 6.83 -12.40 -35.66
C THR A 186 6.56 -12.18 -37.15
N GLU A 187 6.59 -13.25 -37.95
CA GLU A 187 6.40 -13.19 -39.41
C GLU A 187 4.96 -12.86 -39.81
N GLN A 188 3.96 -13.37 -39.08
CA GLN A 188 2.54 -13.20 -39.42
C GLN A 188 1.95 -11.88 -38.89
N THR A 189 2.44 -11.39 -37.75
CA THR A 189 1.84 -10.24 -37.05
C THR A 189 2.69 -8.97 -37.07
N ASP A 190 3.91 -9.05 -37.62
CA ASP A 190 4.95 -8.02 -37.50
C ASP A 190 5.30 -7.65 -36.04
N LEU A 191 4.89 -8.46 -35.05
CA LEU A 191 5.17 -8.23 -33.64
C LEU A 191 6.67 -8.44 -33.36
N PRO A 192 7.41 -7.43 -32.90
CA PRO A 192 8.82 -7.61 -32.63
C PRO A 192 9.05 -8.56 -31.45
N ARG A 193 10.03 -9.48 -31.56
CA ARG A 193 10.41 -10.44 -30.49
C ARG A 193 10.56 -9.84 -29.08
N ARG A 194 10.91 -8.55 -28.94
CA ARG A 194 10.99 -7.86 -27.64
C ARG A 194 9.65 -7.71 -26.91
N PHE A 195 8.53 -7.90 -27.61
CA PHE A 195 7.18 -7.93 -27.07
C PHE A 195 6.69 -9.36 -26.85
N MET A 196 7.59 -10.34 -26.80
CA MET A 196 7.25 -11.72 -26.52
C MET A 196 8.18 -12.26 -25.45
N LEU A 197 7.62 -13.03 -24.52
CA LEU A 197 8.37 -13.67 -23.46
C LEU A 197 7.96 -15.14 -23.38
N TRP A 198 8.95 -16.04 -23.39
CA TRP A 198 8.71 -17.43 -23.02
C TRP A 198 8.73 -17.58 -21.51
N ASP A 199 7.59 -17.95 -20.94
CA ASP A 199 7.44 -18.32 -19.54
C ASP A 199 7.50 -19.85 -19.42
N ALA A 200 8.69 -20.34 -19.07
CA ALA A 200 8.95 -21.77 -18.91
C ALA A 200 8.22 -22.38 -17.70
N GLU A 201 7.87 -21.58 -16.68
CA GLU A 201 7.21 -22.07 -15.48
C GLU A 201 5.75 -22.42 -15.77
N ASN A 202 5.07 -21.57 -16.55
CA ASN A 202 3.67 -21.79 -16.93
C ASN A 202 3.49 -22.42 -18.33
N GLY A 203 4.58 -22.66 -19.07
CA GLY A 203 4.54 -23.30 -20.39
C GLY A 203 3.80 -22.47 -21.43
N ARG A 204 4.09 -21.16 -21.50
CA ARG A 204 3.36 -20.22 -22.36
C ARG A 204 4.25 -19.13 -22.94
N ILE A 205 3.85 -18.64 -24.11
CA ILE A 205 4.41 -17.44 -24.72
C ILE A 205 3.50 -16.28 -24.34
N GLU A 206 4.03 -15.32 -23.59
CA GLU A 206 3.34 -14.08 -23.24
C GLU A 206 3.52 -13.05 -24.36
N ILE A 207 2.43 -12.42 -24.78
CA ILE A 207 2.34 -11.46 -25.90
C ILE A 207 1.35 -10.33 -25.55
N PRO A 208 1.31 -9.20 -26.30
CA PRO A 208 0.29 -8.20 -26.09
C PRO A 208 -1.10 -8.78 -26.26
N LEU A 209 -2.01 -8.44 -25.35
CA LEU A 209 -3.38 -8.97 -25.34
C LEU A 209 -4.09 -8.80 -26.69
N VAL A 210 -3.94 -7.63 -27.33
CA VAL A 210 -4.53 -7.32 -28.64
C VAL A 210 -4.10 -8.34 -29.72
N VAL A 211 -2.85 -8.81 -29.66
CA VAL A 211 -2.35 -9.82 -30.60
C VAL A 211 -2.94 -11.18 -30.26
N ALA A 212 -3.01 -11.56 -28.98
CA ALA A 212 -3.63 -12.79 -28.55
C ALA A 212 -5.11 -12.88 -28.96
N GLU A 213 -5.88 -11.80 -28.78
CA GLU A 213 -7.27 -11.70 -29.22
C GLU A 213 -7.41 -11.87 -30.74
N THR A 214 -6.45 -11.34 -31.51
CA THR A 214 -6.47 -11.42 -32.98
C THR A 214 -6.23 -12.85 -33.47
N ILE A 215 -5.29 -13.57 -32.86
CA ILE A 215 -4.89 -14.91 -33.33
C ILE A 215 -5.71 -16.04 -32.69
N ALA A 216 -6.46 -15.78 -31.62
CA ALA A 216 -7.13 -16.80 -30.82
C ALA A 216 -8.06 -17.72 -31.64
N GLU A 217 -8.74 -17.16 -32.65
CA GLU A 217 -9.64 -17.90 -33.54
C GLU A 217 -8.91 -18.75 -34.58
N ASP A 218 -7.68 -18.36 -34.94
CA ASP A 218 -6.92 -18.95 -36.05
C ASP A 218 -5.93 -20.04 -35.60
N VAL A 219 -5.51 -20.04 -34.33
CA VAL A 219 -4.49 -20.96 -33.82
C VAL A 219 -5.07 -22.18 -33.14
N ASP A 220 -4.48 -23.36 -33.37
CA ASP A 220 -4.80 -24.64 -32.71
C ASP A 220 -4.27 -24.79 -31.28
N ALA A 221 -3.59 -23.76 -30.77
CA ALA A 221 -3.11 -23.71 -29.39
C ALA A 221 -4.15 -23.07 -28.44
N PRO A 222 -4.16 -23.43 -27.14
CA PRO A 222 -4.92 -22.71 -26.14
C PRO A 222 -4.40 -21.27 -25.99
N VAL A 223 -5.30 -20.29 -26.06
CA VAL A 223 -4.97 -18.87 -25.89
C VAL A 223 -5.78 -18.27 -24.76
N ALA A 224 -5.15 -17.48 -23.90
CA ALA A 224 -5.80 -16.83 -22.77
C ALA A 224 -5.39 -15.36 -22.61
N MET A 225 -6.27 -14.57 -22.00
CA MET A 225 -5.91 -13.33 -21.30
C MET A 225 -5.53 -13.69 -19.87
N ILE A 226 -4.37 -13.21 -19.44
CA ILE A 226 -3.86 -13.40 -18.08
C ILE A 226 -3.75 -12.05 -17.40
N GLU A 227 -4.18 -11.99 -16.15
CA GLU A 227 -4.04 -10.84 -15.27
C GLU A 227 -3.25 -11.24 -14.02
N VAL A 228 -2.19 -10.50 -13.71
CA VAL A 228 -1.30 -10.77 -12.56
C VAL A 228 -1.10 -9.53 -11.69
N THR A 229 -0.74 -9.76 -10.43
CA THR A 229 -0.29 -8.66 -9.56
C THR A 229 1.08 -8.12 -10.00
N PRO A 230 1.35 -6.80 -9.87
CA PRO A 230 2.65 -6.21 -10.17
C PRO A 230 3.61 -6.45 -9.00
N THR A 231 3.76 -7.69 -8.54
CA THR A 231 4.64 -8.10 -7.45
C THR A 231 5.73 -9.02 -7.98
N PHE A 232 6.72 -9.34 -7.15
CA PHE A 232 7.78 -10.28 -7.57
C PHE A 232 7.21 -11.67 -7.88
N GLU A 233 6.24 -12.13 -7.09
CA GLU A 233 5.60 -13.44 -7.26
C GLU A 233 4.63 -13.48 -8.44
N ARG A 234 4.24 -12.32 -9.00
CA ARG A 234 3.31 -12.20 -10.13
C ARG A 234 2.07 -13.10 -10.01
N MET A 235 1.47 -13.12 -8.82
CA MET A 235 0.29 -13.96 -8.58
C MET A 235 -0.80 -13.71 -9.62
N GLU A 236 -1.30 -14.80 -10.22
CA GLU A 236 -2.42 -14.76 -11.17
C GLU A 236 -3.71 -14.42 -10.45
N VAL A 237 -4.33 -13.34 -10.92
CA VAL A 237 -5.61 -12.83 -10.42
C VAL A 237 -6.74 -13.40 -11.26
N THR A 238 -6.57 -13.46 -12.58
CA THR A 238 -7.62 -13.89 -13.52
C THR A 238 -7.01 -14.53 -14.77
N VAL A 239 -7.67 -15.58 -15.25
CA VAL A 239 -7.38 -16.27 -16.51
C VAL A 239 -8.69 -16.37 -17.29
N VAL A 240 -8.70 -15.85 -18.52
CA VAL A 240 -9.85 -15.93 -19.43
C VAL A 240 -9.40 -16.57 -20.74
N TRP A 241 -9.92 -17.75 -21.05
CA TRP A 241 -9.64 -18.41 -22.32
C TRP A 241 -10.30 -17.66 -23.48
N LEU A 242 -9.48 -17.31 -24.48
CA LEU A 242 -9.90 -16.59 -25.69
C LEU A 242 -10.38 -17.54 -26.79
N ASN A 243 -10.14 -18.86 -26.65
CA ASN A 243 -10.65 -19.88 -27.55
C ASN A 243 -11.11 -21.14 -26.81
N GLU A 244 -11.90 -21.98 -27.49
CA GLU A 244 -12.48 -23.22 -26.91
C GLU A 244 -11.43 -24.31 -26.62
N LYS A 245 -10.17 -24.08 -26.96
CA LYS A 245 -9.06 -25.06 -26.84
C LYS A 245 -8.47 -25.09 -25.43
N GLY A 246 -8.87 -24.15 -24.57
CA GLY A 246 -8.46 -24.03 -23.17
C GLY A 246 -9.34 -24.73 -22.14
N VAL A 247 -10.34 -25.53 -22.58
CA VAL A 247 -11.26 -26.30 -21.71
C VAL A 247 -10.88 -27.78 -21.69
#